data_AF-A0A2M8FGR2-F1
#
_entry.id   AF-A0A2M8FGR2-F1
#
_cell.length_a   1.000
_cell.length_b   1.000
_cell.length_c   1.000
_cell.angle_alpha   90.00
_cell.angle_beta   90.00
_cell.angle_gamma   90.00
#
_symmetry.space_group_name_H-M   'P 1'
#
loop_
_entity.id
_entity.type
_entity.pdbx_description
1 polymer ?
#
loop_
_entity_poly.entity_id
_entity_poly.type
_entity_poly.pdbx_seq_one_letter_code
_entity_poly.pdbx_strand_id
1 'polypeptide(L)'
;MIQSPKPFSNKTQTKYKQNKLKKQFGRRAAIEPVIGHLKTDHRMKRNFYKGITGDAINVMLSAAAFNFKMMMRKWTSSFWLFFYRYFISPIISFFVQVFSSQKEIWVFKGLLIN
;
A
#
# COMPACT_ATOMS: atom_id res chain seq x y z
N MET A 1 -10.90 -23.41 -12.00
CA MET A 1 -12.34 -23.73 -11.90
C MET A 1 -12.77 -23.51 -10.47
N ILE A 2 -13.73 -22.62 -10.25
CA ILE A 2 -14.35 -22.42 -8.94
C ILE A 2 -15.15 -23.69 -8.64
N GLN A 3 -14.80 -24.42 -7.57
CA GLN A 3 -15.60 -25.57 -7.15
C GLN A 3 -16.92 -25.07 -6.57
N SER A 4 -18.04 -25.50 -7.13
CA SER A 4 -19.36 -25.17 -6.60
C SER A 4 -19.49 -25.69 -5.16
N PRO A 5 -19.91 -24.84 -4.20
CA PRO A 5 -19.98 -25.24 -2.81
C PRO A 5 -21.08 -26.28 -2.62
N LYS A 6 -20.82 -27.25 -1.74
CA LYS A 6 -21.90 -28.09 -1.19
C LYS A 6 -22.94 -27.20 -0.51
N PRO A 7 -24.23 -27.56 -0.56
CA PRO A 7 -25.30 -26.76 0.02
C PRO A 7 -25.03 -26.48 1.51
N PHE A 8 -25.01 -25.20 1.89
CA PHE A 8 -24.75 -24.77 3.27
C PHE A 8 -25.88 -25.10 4.25
N SER A 9 -26.99 -25.66 3.75
CA SER A 9 -28.15 -26.11 4.54
C SER A 9 -27.92 -27.57 4.95
N ASN A 10 -27.33 -27.77 6.13
CA ASN A 10 -27.26 -29.08 6.76
C ASN A 10 -28.15 -29.10 8.00
N LYS A 11 -29.10 -30.05 8.06
CA LYS A 11 -30.08 -30.20 9.13
C LYS A 11 -29.45 -30.41 10.52
N THR A 12 -28.20 -30.91 10.58
CA THR A 12 -27.44 -31.10 11.83
C THR A 12 -26.68 -29.87 12.31
N GLN A 13 -26.57 -28.80 11.53
CA GLN A 13 -25.78 -27.61 11.89
C GLN A 13 -26.65 -26.43 12.31
N THR A 14 -26.24 -25.74 13.38
CA THR A 14 -26.90 -24.50 13.81
C THR A 14 -26.81 -23.40 12.75
N LYS A 15 -27.85 -22.55 12.67
CA LYS A 15 -27.94 -21.44 11.71
C LYS A 15 -26.72 -20.50 11.76
N TYR A 16 -26.15 -20.30 12.95
CA TYR A 16 -24.88 -19.58 13.14
C TYR A 16 -23.70 -20.21 12.37
N LYS A 17 -23.51 -21.54 12.48
CA LYS A 17 -22.43 -22.26 11.76
C LYS A 17 -22.62 -22.16 10.25
N GLN A 18 -23.85 -22.31 9.76
CA GLN A 18 -24.17 -22.17 8.33
C GLN A 18 -23.84 -20.76 7.81
N ASN A 19 -24.22 -19.71 8.55
CA ASN A 19 -23.88 -18.32 8.19
C ASN A 19 -22.37 -18.07 8.20
N LYS A 20 -21.64 -18.64 9.17
CA LYS A 20 -20.17 -18.57 9.23
C LYS A 20 -19.52 -19.22 8.01
N LEU A 21 -20.00 -20.40 7.60
CA LEU A 21 -19.54 -21.10 6.40
C LEU A 21 -19.81 -20.32 5.12
N LYS A 22 -21.03 -19.78 4.95
CA LYS A 22 -21.36 -18.90 3.82
C LYS A 22 -20.43 -17.69 3.74
N LYS A 23 -20.17 -17.03 4.87
CA LYS A 23 -19.26 -15.87 4.94
C LYS A 23 -17.83 -16.24 4.58
N GLN A 24 -17.33 -17.39 5.03
CA GLN A 24 -16.00 -17.88 4.67
C GLN A 24 -15.89 -18.23 3.19
N PHE A 25 -16.92 -18.86 2.62
CA PHE A 25 -16.96 -19.19 1.20
C PHE A 25 -16.97 -17.94 0.32
N GLY A 26 -17.81 -16.95 0.64
CA GLY A 26 -17.82 -15.66 -0.07
C GLY A 26 -16.48 -14.94 -0.01
N ARG A 27 -15.79 -14.99 1.13
CA ARG A 27 -14.41 -14.47 1.26
C ARG A 27 -13.42 -15.21 0.35
N ARG A 28 -13.48 -16.54 0.28
CA ARG A 28 -12.60 -17.33 -0.61
C ARG A 28 -12.88 -17.05 -2.08
N ALA A 29 -14.15 -17.00 -2.48
CA ALA A 29 -14.56 -16.70 -3.85
C ALA A 29 -14.08 -15.32 -4.32
N ALA A 30 -13.95 -14.34 -3.41
CA ALA A 30 -13.37 -13.03 -3.74
C ALA A 30 -11.83 -13.06 -3.90
N ILE A 31 -11.13 -14.03 -3.30
CA ILE A 31 -9.67 -14.15 -3.32
C ILE A 31 -9.19 -15.00 -4.50
N GLU A 32 -9.94 -16.04 -4.89
CA GLU A 32 -9.58 -16.95 -5.99
C GLU A 32 -9.27 -16.23 -7.33
N PRO A 33 -10.02 -15.20 -7.77
CA PRO A 33 -9.71 -14.44 -8.98
C PRO A 33 -8.38 -13.69 -8.87
N VAL A 34 -8.09 -13.13 -7.69
CA VAL A 34 -6.83 -12.40 -7.42
C VAL A 34 -5.65 -13.36 -7.45
N ILE A 35 -5.79 -14.56 -6.88
CA ILE A 35 -4.76 -15.62 -6.96
C ILE A 35 -4.58 -16.07 -8.41
N GLY A 36 -5.68 -16.19 -9.18
CA GLY A 36 -5.64 -16.50 -10.61
C GLY A 36 -4.80 -15.48 -11.39
N HIS A 37 -5.14 -14.20 -11.27
CA HIS A 37 -4.37 -13.08 -11.86
C HIS A 37 -2.91 -13.06 -11.39
N LEU A 38 -2.65 -13.27 -10.10
CA LEU A 38 -1.28 -13.37 -9.59
C LEU A 38 -0.49 -14.51 -10.25
N LYS A 39 -1.13 -15.66 -10.52
CA LYS A 39 -0.47 -16.80 -11.18
C LYS A 39 -0.21 -16.56 -12.67
N THR A 40 -1.14 -15.94 -13.40
CA THR A 40 -1.00 -15.66 -14.84
C THR A 40 -0.17 -14.41 -15.14
N ASP A 41 -0.47 -13.30 -14.48
CA ASP A 41 0.00 -11.97 -14.91
C ASP A 41 1.29 -11.53 -14.20
N HIS A 42 1.55 -12.03 -12.99
CA HIS A 42 2.67 -11.57 -12.16
C HIS A 42 3.95 -12.41 -12.27
N ARG A 43 4.22 -13.03 -13.43
CA ARG A 43 5.45 -13.82 -13.70
C ARG A 43 5.76 -14.92 -12.66
N MET A 44 4.78 -15.32 -11.84
CA MET A 44 4.96 -16.34 -10.80
C MET A 44 5.39 -17.70 -11.39
N LYS A 45 5.06 -17.93 -12.67
CA LYS A 45 5.44 -19.11 -13.47
C LYS A 45 6.89 -19.09 -13.98
N ARG A 46 7.61 -17.98 -13.82
CA ARG A 46 9.02 -17.80 -14.23
C ARG A 46 9.86 -17.56 -12.98
N ASN A 47 9.95 -18.58 -12.12
CA ASN A 47 10.85 -18.53 -10.98
C ASN A 47 12.27 -18.91 -11.42
N PHE A 48 13.23 -18.04 -11.15
CA PHE A 48 14.65 -18.30 -11.42
C PHE A 48 15.36 -18.97 -10.24
N TYR A 49 14.71 -19.01 -9.07
CA TYR A 49 15.21 -19.70 -7.89
C TYR A 49 14.88 -21.20 -7.96
N LYS A 50 15.85 -22.06 -7.64
CA LYS A 50 15.68 -23.52 -7.72
C LYS A 50 14.88 -24.06 -6.53
N GLY A 51 13.94 -24.95 -6.84
CA GLY A 51 13.26 -25.81 -5.87
C GLY A 51 12.14 -25.14 -5.07
N ILE A 52 11.56 -25.92 -4.15
CA ILE A 52 10.37 -25.56 -3.36
C ILE A 52 10.58 -24.28 -2.55
N THR A 53 11.78 -24.08 -2.00
CA THR A 53 12.14 -22.90 -1.22
C THR A 53 12.09 -21.63 -2.08
N GLY A 54 12.59 -21.71 -3.31
CA GLY A 54 12.53 -20.61 -4.27
C GLY A 54 11.10 -20.25 -4.62
N ASP A 55 10.23 -21.25 -4.83
CA ASP A 55 8.82 -21.02 -5.14
C ASP A 55 8.08 -20.34 -3.99
N ALA A 56 8.36 -20.76 -2.75
CA ALA A 56 7.80 -20.14 -1.55
C ALA A 56 8.18 -18.64 -1.45
N ILE A 57 9.45 -18.31 -1.71
CA ILE A 57 9.95 -16.93 -1.69
C ILE A 57 9.25 -16.10 -2.78
N ASN A 58 9.13 -16.63 -4.00
CA ASN A 58 8.50 -15.91 -5.11
C ASN A 58 7.02 -15.61 -4.84
N VAL A 59 6.29 -16.56 -4.26
CA VAL A 59 4.88 -16.37 -3.84
C VAL A 59 4.79 -15.31 -2.75
N MET A 60 5.66 -15.36 -1.74
CA MET A 60 5.64 -14.41 -0.63
C MET A 60 5.95 -12.98 -1.09
N LEU A 61 6.95 -12.81 -1.95
CA LEU A 61 7.30 -11.51 -2.53
C LEU A 61 6.20 -10.97 -3.44
N SER A 62 5.58 -11.82 -4.26
CA SER A 62 4.46 -11.42 -5.12
C SER A 62 3.26 -10.94 -4.28
N ALA A 63 2.95 -11.65 -3.19
CA ALA A 63 1.89 -11.25 -2.26
C ALA A 63 2.22 -9.94 -1.53
N ALA A 64 3.47 -9.76 -1.08
CA ALA A 64 3.93 -8.54 -0.45
C ALA A 64 3.83 -7.34 -1.43
N ALA A 65 4.29 -7.50 -2.67
CA ALA A 65 4.19 -6.47 -3.70
C ALA A 65 2.74 -6.08 -3.99
N PHE A 66 1.81 -7.03 -4.04
CA PHE A 66 0.39 -6.76 -4.21
C PHE A 66 -0.18 -5.95 -3.03
N ASN A 67 0.16 -6.32 -1.79
CA ASN A 67 -0.25 -5.59 -0.59
C ASN A 67 0.33 -4.16 -0.58
N PHE A 68 1.61 -4.00 -0.90
CA PHE A 68 2.24 -2.68 -1.01
C PHE A 68 1.61 -1.83 -2.10
N LYS A 69 1.27 -2.40 -3.26
CA LYS A 69 0.54 -1.68 -4.32
C LYS A 69 -0.81 -1.13 -3.83
N MET A 70 -1.53 -1.92 -3.03
CA MET A 70 -2.81 -1.49 -2.46
C MET A 70 -2.63 -0.37 -1.43
N MET A 71 -1.60 -0.46 -0.60
CA MET A 71 -1.23 0.58 0.37
C MET A 71 -0.77 1.86 -0.33
N MET A 72 0.07 1.77 -1.36
CA MET A 72 0.53 2.91 -2.15
C MET A 72 -0.65 3.64 -2.80
N ARG A 73 -1.62 2.92 -3.37
CA ARG A 73 -2.85 3.53 -3.91
C ARG A 73 -3.64 4.31 -2.85
N LYS A 74 -3.69 3.80 -1.62
CA LYS A 74 -4.36 4.49 -0.51
C LYS A 74 -3.56 5.73 -0.08
N TRP A 75 -2.24 5.65 -0.12
CA TRP A 75 -1.36 6.76 0.26
C TRP A 75 -1.20 7.81 -0.83
N THR A 76 -1.45 7.53 -2.11
CA THR A 76 -1.29 8.50 -3.22
C THR A 76 -1.94 9.86 -2.94
N SER A 77 -3.11 9.89 -2.29
CA SER A 77 -3.79 11.15 -1.95
C SER A 77 -3.08 11.96 -0.86
N SER A 78 -2.55 11.31 0.18
CA SER A 78 -1.93 11.98 1.33
C SER A 78 -0.41 12.03 1.27
N PHE A 79 0.22 11.30 0.35
CA PHE A 79 1.66 11.19 0.23
C PHE A 79 2.30 12.54 -0.08
N TRP A 80 1.69 13.31 -1.00
CA TRP A 80 2.19 14.64 -1.35
C TRP A 80 2.06 15.63 -0.18
N LEU A 81 0.95 15.58 0.56
CA LEU A 81 0.74 16.40 1.75
C LEU A 81 1.74 16.06 2.86
N PHE A 82 1.99 14.78 3.08
CA PHE A 82 3.01 14.30 4.01
C PHE A 82 4.39 14.84 3.62
N PHE A 83 4.79 14.68 2.35
CA PHE A 83 6.09 15.13 1.87
C PHE A 83 6.23 16.65 1.96
N TYR A 84 5.19 17.39 1.57
CA TYR A 84 5.18 18.84 1.66
C TYR A 84 5.30 19.34 3.11
N ARG A 85 4.57 18.72 4.03
CA ARG A 85 4.55 19.12 5.45
C ARG A 85 5.88 18.87 6.15
N TYR A 86 6.49 17.70 5.94
CA TYR A 86 7.65 17.29 6.72
C TYR A 86 8.99 17.60 6.05
N PHE A 87 9.03 17.75 4.72
CA PHE A 87 10.28 18.02 4.01
C PHE A 87 10.30 19.43 3.39
N ILE A 88 9.26 19.82 2.65
CA ILE A 88 9.28 21.09 1.90
C ILE A 88 9.03 22.30 2.81
N SER A 89 8.04 22.23 3.69
CA SER A 89 7.70 23.31 4.63
C SER A 89 8.88 23.79 5.48
N PRO A 90 9.67 22.91 6.15
CA PRO A 90 10.81 23.37 6.95
C PRO A 90 11.94 23.97 6.11
N ILE A 91 12.14 23.46 4.88
CA ILE A 91 13.13 24.02 3.95
C ILE A 91 12.73 25.44 3.54
N ILE A 92 11.47 25.65 3.15
CA ILE A 92 10.96 26.98 2.78
C ILE A 92 11.08 27.95 3.96
N SER A 93 10.67 27.54 5.17
CA SER A 93 10.75 28.42 6.34
C SER A 93 12.19 28.80 6.68
N PHE A 94 13.14 27.87 6.54
CA PHE A 94 14.55 28.15 6.72
C PHE A 94 15.06 29.22 5.74
N PHE A 95 14.77 29.07 4.45
CA PHE A 95 15.20 30.04 3.44
C PHE A 95 14.52 31.41 3.59
N VAL A 96 13.23 31.43 3.94
CA VAL A 96 12.51 32.68 4.23
C VAL A 96 13.15 33.40 5.40
N GLN A 97 13.49 32.67 6.47
CA GLN A 97 14.15 33.23 7.65
C GLN A 97 15.53 33.81 7.31
N VAL A 98 16.34 33.08 6.55
CA VAL A 98 17.68 33.55 6.11
C VAL A 98 17.55 34.83 5.28
N PHE A 99 16.60 34.87 4.34
CA PHE A 99 16.41 36.04 3.49
C PHE A 99 15.85 37.25 4.23
N SER A 100 14.92 37.06 5.18
CA SER A 100 14.46 38.15 6.04
C SER A 100 15.59 38.73 6.90
N SER A 101 16.47 37.89 7.43
CA SER A 101 17.61 38.35 8.23
C SER A 101 18.60 39.19 7.42
N GLN A 102 18.82 38.85 6.14
CA GLN A 102 19.68 39.66 5.28
C GLN A 102 19.05 41.03 4.96
N LYS A 103 17.76 41.07 4.63
CA LYS A 103 17.06 42.33 4.32
C LYS A 103 17.18 43.37 5.44
N GLU A 104 16.98 42.96 6.69
CA GLU A 104 17.14 43.84 7.84
C GLU A 104 18.56 44.44 7.90
N ILE A 105 19.60 43.62 7.71
CA ILE A 105 21.00 44.06 7.72
C ILE A 105 21.27 45.09 6.61
N TRP A 106 20.73 44.89 5.41
CA TRP A 106 20.87 45.85 4.31
C TRP A 106 20.15 47.18 4.59
N VAL A 107 18.98 47.15 5.23
CA VAL A 107 18.24 48.35 5.64
C VAL A 107 19.00 49.13 6.72
N PHE A 108 19.50 48.46 7.75
CA PHE A 108 20.32 49.10 8.80
C PHE A 108 21.61 49.70 8.25
N LYS A 109 22.28 49.01 7.31
CA LYS A 109 23.47 49.57 6.64
C LYS A 109 23.12 50.80 5.80
N GLY A 110 21.99 50.82 5.09
CA GLY A 110 21.56 51.98 4.31
C GLY A 110 21.20 53.21 5.15
N LEU A 111 20.69 53.01 6.37
CA LEU A 111 20.40 54.07 7.35
C LEU A 111 21.65 54.65 8.02
N LEU A 112 22.73 53.88 8.13
CA LEU A 112 24.00 54.33 8.70
C LEU A 112 24.88 55.11 7.71
N ILE A 113 24.57 55.03 6.41
CA ILE A 113 25.35 55.63 5.33
C ILE A 113 24.74 56.97 4.84
N ASN A 114 23.48 57.26 5.20
CA ASN A 114 22.82 58.55 5.02
C ASN A 114 22.92 59.41 6.28
#